data_AF-A0A7W8NHT6-F1
#
_entry.id   AF-A0A7W8NHT6-F1
#
_cell.length_a   1.000
_cell.length_b   1.000
_cell.length_c   1.000
_cell.angle_alpha   90.00
_cell.angle_beta   90.00
_cell.angle_gamma   90.00
#
_symmetry.space_group_name_H-M   'P 1'
#
loop_
_entity.id
_entity.type
_entity.pdbx_description
1 polymer ?
#
loop_
_entity_poly.entity_id
_entity_poly.type
_entity_poly.pdbx_seq_one_letter_code
_entity_poly.pdbx_strand_id
1 'polypeptide(L)'
;MSSKQVRLQVGVSEELARRIKQKCDQENMSVYAYAGHLLEQAFIHDYKGTSDQLLAPHIRSAVRQEINQMMENLMEMMVRSYMEAGTARRMVQASLILPPQLDRERVRELERRNWDSTYKELREDIKGFGNWRRLLVDDPLMNQADVEEEESSPPSSK
;
A
#
# COMPACT_ATOMS: atom_id res chain seq x y z
N MET A 1 28.32 -34.33 1.84
CA MET A 1 27.31 -35.22 1.23
C MET A 1 27.62 -35.30 -0.26
N SER A 2 27.94 -36.50 -0.78
CA SER A 2 28.26 -36.67 -2.20
C SER A 2 26.96 -36.53 -3.01
N SER A 3 26.78 -35.40 -3.69
CA SER A 3 25.65 -35.20 -4.59
C SER A 3 25.83 -36.11 -5.80
N LYS A 4 24.91 -37.05 -6.00
CA LYS A 4 24.88 -37.88 -7.22
C LYS A 4 24.58 -36.95 -8.39
N GLN A 5 25.59 -36.70 -9.24
CA GLN A 5 25.41 -35.92 -10.46
C GLN A 5 24.73 -36.79 -11.53
N VAL A 6 23.63 -36.29 -12.08
CA VAL A 6 22.90 -36.93 -13.19
C VAL A 6 23.21 -36.18 -14.48
N ARG A 7 23.54 -36.91 -15.56
CA ARG A 7 23.82 -36.32 -16.87
C ARG A 7 22.51 -36.07 -17.62
N LEU A 8 22.28 -34.82 -17.99
CA LEU A 8 21.17 -34.37 -18.83
C LEU A 8 21.73 -33.88 -20.16
N GLN A 9 21.08 -34.27 -21.27
CA GLN A 9 21.43 -33.78 -22.61
C GLN A 9 20.29 -32.87 -23.09
N VAL A 10 20.60 -31.61 -23.37
CA VAL A 10 19.60 -30.57 -23.66
C VAL A 10 19.91 -29.95 -25.02
N GLY A 11 18.89 -29.79 -25.86
CA GLY A 11 18.99 -29.05 -27.11
C GLY A 11 18.90 -27.55 -26.85
N VAL A 12 19.88 -26.79 -27.35
CA VAL A 12 19.92 -25.32 -27.27
C VAL A 12 20.26 -24.74 -28.63
N SER A 13 19.84 -23.49 -28.88
CA SER A 13 20.19 -22.80 -30.12
C SER A 13 21.71 -22.60 -30.22
N GLU A 14 22.22 -22.58 -31.46
CA GLU A 14 23.66 -22.48 -31.70
C GLU A 14 24.25 -21.18 -31.16
N GLU A 15 23.49 -20.08 -31.25
CA GLU A 15 23.89 -18.77 -30.72
C GLU A 15 24.01 -18.79 -29.18
N LEU A 16 23.06 -19.43 -28.49
CA LEU A 16 23.11 -19.57 -27.04
C LEU A 16 24.27 -20.47 -26.61
N ALA A 17 24.52 -21.56 -27.33
CA ALA A 17 25.66 -22.44 -27.07
C ALA A 17 27.01 -21.71 -27.20
N ARG A 18 27.16 -20.80 -28.18
CA ARG A 18 28.36 -19.97 -28.32
C ARG A 18 28.51 -19.00 -27.15
N ARG A 19 27.44 -18.32 -26.74
CA ARG A 19 27.45 -17.38 -25.60
C ARG A 19 27.79 -18.08 -24.28
N ILE A 20 27.24 -19.28 -24.06
CA ILE A 20 27.55 -20.10 -22.87
C ILE A 20 29.04 -20.45 -22.86
N LYS A 21 29.59 -20.93 -23.98
CA LYS A 21 31.03 -21.25 -24.08
C LYS A 21 31.91 -20.03 -23.81
N GLN A 22 31.60 -18.88 -24.40
CA GLN A 22 32.35 -17.65 -24.16
C GLN A 22 32.37 -17.24 -22.68
N LYS A 23 31.24 -17.38 -21.97
CA LYS A 23 31.20 -17.10 -20.52
C LYS A 23 31.95 -18.15 -19.70
N CYS A 24 31.90 -19.42 -20.09
CA CYS A 24 32.68 -20.47 -19.43
C CYS A 24 34.18 -20.22 -19.53
N ASP A 25 34.65 -19.77 -20.69
CA ASP A 25 36.06 -19.43 -20.92
C ASP A 25 36.49 -18.20 -20.09
N GLN A 26 35.59 -17.23 -19.86
CA GLN A 26 35.83 -16.05 -19.01
C GLN A 26 35.89 -16.40 -17.52
N GLU A 27 35.02 -17.28 -17.06
CA GLU A 27 34.91 -17.68 -15.65
C GLU A 27 35.83 -18.87 -15.31
N ASN A 28 36.55 -19.41 -16.29
CA ASN A 28 37.44 -20.56 -16.17
C ASN A 28 36.72 -21.81 -15.62
N MET A 29 35.47 -22.01 -16.07
CA MET A 29 34.59 -23.10 -15.62
C MET A 29 34.28 -24.06 -16.76
N SER A 30 34.02 -25.33 -16.44
CA SER A 30 33.51 -26.26 -17.45
C SER A 30 32.10 -25.89 -17.87
N VAL A 31 31.80 -26.05 -19.17
CA VAL A 31 30.45 -25.82 -19.73
C VAL A 31 29.37 -26.61 -18.98
N TYR A 32 29.71 -27.83 -18.53
CA TYR A 32 28.80 -28.67 -17.77
C TYR A 32 28.48 -28.10 -16.39
N ALA A 33 29.50 -27.65 -15.65
CA ALA A 33 29.31 -27.05 -14.32
C ALA A 33 28.56 -25.72 -14.41
N TYR A 34 28.90 -24.89 -15.40
CA TYR A 34 28.25 -23.60 -15.62
C TYR A 34 26.78 -23.74 -16.04
N ALA A 35 26.48 -24.67 -16.97
CA ALA A 35 25.11 -24.96 -17.36
C ALA A 35 24.27 -25.53 -16.21
N GLY A 36 24.86 -26.42 -15.38
CA GLY A 36 24.22 -26.90 -14.16
C GLY A 36 23.87 -25.77 -13.19
N HIS A 37 24.80 -24.85 -12.98
CA HIS A 37 24.58 -23.68 -12.12
C HIS A 37 23.48 -22.77 -12.64
N LEU A 38 23.45 -22.50 -13.96
CA LEU A 38 22.37 -21.72 -14.58
C LEU A 38 21.00 -22.37 -14.44
N LEU A 39 20.93 -23.71 -14.57
CA LEU A 39 19.67 -24.44 -14.39
C LEU A 39 19.18 -24.40 -12.94
N GLU A 40 20.09 -24.53 -11.96
CA GLU A 40 19.77 -24.39 -10.54
C GLU A 40 19.27 -22.97 -10.23
N GLN A 41 19.95 -21.94 -10.74
CA GLN A 41 19.53 -20.55 -10.56
C GLN A 41 18.18 -20.26 -11.21
N ALA A 42 17.95 -20.74 -12.43
CA ALA A 42 16.67 -20.56 -13.13
C ALA A 42 15.52 -21.23 -12.36
N PHE A 43 15.73 -22.44 -11.85
CA PHE A 43 14.72 -23.16 -11.07
C PHE A 43 14.40 -22.46 -9.74
N ILE A 44 15.42 -21.93 -9.05
CA ILE A 44 15.24 -21.13 -7.83
C ILE A 44 14.50 -19.81 -8.14
N HIS A 45 14.82 -19.18 -9.26
CA HIS A 45 14.20 -17.93 -9.69
C HIS A 45 12.71 -18.11 -10.03
N ASP A 46 12.34 -19.17 -10.75
CA ASP A 46 10.92 -19.50 -11.03
C ASP A 46 10.16 -19.83 -9.74
N TYR A 47 10.78 -20.53 -8.79
CA TYR A 47 10.16 -20.83 -7.51
C TYR A 47 9.92 -19.56 -6.67
N LYS A 48 10.87 -18.62 -6.69
CA LYS A 48 10.70 -17.30 -6.06
C LYS A 48 9.60 -16.48 -6.74
N GLY A 49 9.56 -16.43 -8.07
CA GLY A 49 8.51 -15.75 -8.81
C GLY A 49 7.11 -16.32 -8.51
N THR A 50 6.99 -17.64 -8.39
CA THR A 50 5.73 -18.30 -8.02
C THR A 50 5.34 -18.04 -6.56
N SER A 51 6.31 -18.03 -5.64
CA SER A 51 6.10 -17.66 -4.24
C SER A 51 5.65 -16.21 -4.09
N ASP A 52 6.28 -15.28 -4.81
CA ASP A 52 5.94 -13.87 -4.78
C ASP A 52 4.55 -13.61 -5.40
N GLN A 53 4.16 -14.33 -6.46
CA GLN A 53 2.82 -14.27 -7.02
C GLN A 53 1.73 -14.75 -6.05
N LEU A 54 2.03 -15.74 -5.21
CA LEU A 54 1.10 -16.24 -4.19
C LEU A 54 1.02 -15.31 -2.96
N LEU A 55 2.13 -14.69 -2.58
CA LEU A 55 2.20 -13.81 -1.40
C LEU A 55 1.71 -12.39 -1.69
N ALA A 56 1.91 -11.88 -2.91
CA ALA A 56 1.57 -10.50 -3.27
C ALA A 56 0.10 -10.13 -3.00
N PRO A 57 -0.92 -10.94 -3.30
CA PRO A 57 -2.32 -10.61 -3.00
C PRO A 57 -2.58 -10.51 -1.50
N HIS A 58 -2.00 -11.41 -0.70
CA HIS A 58 -2.16 -11.41 0.75
C HIS A 58 -1.47 -10.21 1.40
N ILE A 59 -0.26 -9.86 0.94
CA ILE A 59 0.46 -8.68 1.39
C ILE A 59 -0.32 -7.42 1.01
N ARG A 60 -0.83 -7.31 -0.24
CA ARG A 60 -1.67 -6.17 -0.65
C ARG A 60 -2.93 -6.05 0.21
N SER A 61 -3.59 -7.15 0.53
CA SER A 61 -4.77 -7.16 1.41
C SER A 61 -4.45 -6.68 2.82
N ALA A 62 -3.37 -7.19 3.41
CA ALA A 62 -2.93 -6.79 4.75
C ALA A 62 -2.54 -5.31 4.79
N VAL A 63 -1.77 -4.84 3.81
CA VAL A 63 -1.37 -3.42 3.69
C VAL A 63 -2.61 -2.53 3.52
N ARG A 64 -3.59 -2.91 2.70
CA ARG A 64 -4.85 -2.16 2.56
C ARG A 64 -5.61 -2.08 3.88
N GLN A 65 -5.68 -3.18 4.64
CA GLN A 65 -6.34 -3.21 5.93
C GLN A 65 -5.64 -2.29 6.95
N GLU A 66 -4.32 -2.33 7.03
CA GLU A 66 -3.54 -1.45 7.90
C GLU A 66 -3.66 0.02 7.51
N ILE A 67 -3.63 0.35 6.21
CA ILE A 67 -3.85 1.71 5.74
C ILE A 67 -5.25 2.20 6.13
N ASN A 68 -6.28 1.38 5.97
CA ASN A 68 -7.64 1.76 6.38
C ASN A 68 -7.71 2.01 7.89
N GLN A 69 -7.13 1.13 8.71
CA GLN A 69 -7.10 1.29 10.17
C GLN A 69 -6.35 2.56 10.58
N MET A 70 -5.21 2.83 9.94
CA MET A 70 -4.43 4.05 10.18
C MET A 70 -5.24 5.30 9.81
N MET A 71 -5.94 5.27 8.66
CA MET A 71 -6.79 6.38 8.23
C MET A 71 -7.96 6.64 9.19
N GLU A 72 -8.58 5.58 9.72
CA GLU A 72 -9.61 5.71 10.76
C GLU A 72 -9.04 6.35 12.03
N ASN A 73 -7.90 5.87 12.52
CA ASN A 73 -7.25 6.42 13.72
C ASN A 73 -6.86 7.90 13.54
N LEU A 74 -6.32 8.25 12.37
CA LEU A 74 -5.99 9.64 12.04
C LEU A 74 -7.25 10.51 11.96
N MET A 75 -8.33 10.00 11.37
CA MET A 75 -9.60 10.72 11.29
C MET A 75 -10.18 10.97 12.68
N GLU A 76 -10.18 9.96 13.55
CA GLU A 76 -10.61 10.10 14.95
C GLU A 76 -9.79 11.17 15.67
N MET A 77 -8.46 11.11 15.54
CA MET A 77 -7.55 12.08 16.15
C MET A 77 -7.82 13.50 15.64
N MET A 78 -8.00 13.68 14.34
CA MET A 78 -8.30 14.99 13.73
C MET A 78 -9.64 15.55 14.20
N VAL A 79 -10.69 14.72 14.23
CA VAL A 79 -12.01 15.11 14.71
C VAL A 79 -11.94 15.54 16.17
N ARG A 80 -11.28 14.74 17.01
CA ARG A 80 -11.11 15.05 18.43
C ARG A 80 -10.34 16.37 18.64
N SER A 81 -9.23 16.53 17.94
CA SER A 81 -8.41 17.75 18.01
C SER A 81 -9.20 18.99 17.58
N TYR A 82 -9.95 18.90 16.46
CA TYR A 82 -10.82 19.98 16.01
C TYR A 82 -11.87 20.33 17.07
N MET A 83 -12.54 19.33 17.63
CA MET A 83 -13.59 19.51 18.64
C MET A 83 -13.04 20.15 19.91
N GLU A 84 -11.91 19.67 20.43
CA GLU A 84 -11.25 20.23 21.62
C GLU A 84 -10.78 21.67 21.36
N ALA A 85 -10.10 21.92 20.24
CA ALA A 85 -9.58 23.25 19.90
C ALA A 85 -10.71 24.26 19.61
N GLY A 86 -11.74 23.86 18.87
CA GLY A 86 -12.89 24.72 18.55
C GLY A 86 -13.70 25.08 19.80
N THR A 87 -13.90 24.11 20.69
CA THR A 87 -14.57 24.34 21.98
C THR A 87 -13.74 25.27 22.86
N ALA A 88 -12.42 25.04 22.98
CA ALA A 88 -11.53 25.90 23.74
C ALA A 88 -11.52 27.35 23.21
N ARG A 89 -11.46 27.54 21.89
CA ARG A 89 -11.51 28.88 21.28
C ARG A 89 -12.82 29.61 21.62
N ARG A 90 -13.96 28.93 21.52
CA ARG A 90 -15.28 29.49 21.88
C ARG A 90 -15.39 29.81 23.37
N MET A 91 -14.80 28.97 24.23
CA MET A 91 -14.72 29.22 25.68
C MET A 91 -13.86 30.44 26.01
N VAL A 92 -12.71 30.60 25.35
CA VAL A 92 -11.86 31.79 25.51
C VAL A 92 -12.61 33.05 25.05
N GLN A 93 -13.28 33.01 23.90
CA GLN A 93 -14.11 34.14 23.44
C GLN A 93 -15.24 34.47 24.42
N ALA A 94 -15.92 33.46 24.95
CA ALA A 94 -16.98 33.65 25.95
C ALA A 94 -16.43 34.30 27.23
N SER A 95 -15.22 33.89 27.66
CA SER A 95 -14.57 34.44 28.87
C SER A 95 -14.21 35.93 28.77
N LEU A 96 -14.05 36.47 27.56
CA LEU A 96 -13.79 37.91 27.36
C LEU A 96 -15.01 38.80 27.63
N ILE A 97 -16.22 38.23 27.58
CA ILE A 97 -17.49 38.95 27.71
C ILE A 97 -18.15 38.65 29.07
N LEU A 98 -17.84 37.49 29.64
CA LEU A 98 -18.45 37.02 30.87
C LEU A 98 -17.69 37.51 32.12
N PRO A 99 -18.39 37.72 33.24
CA PRO A 99 -17.76 38.14 34.49
C PRO A 99 -16.77 37.08 35.00
N PRO A 100 -15.66 37.49 35.64
CA PRO A 100 -14.53 36.62 35.98
C PRO A 100 -14.81 35.56 37.06
N GLN A 101 -15.98 35.60 37.73
CA GLN A 101 -16.38 34.66 38.77
C GLN A 101 -17.67 33.94 38.38
N LEU A 102 -17.57 33.09 37.36
CA LEU A 102 -18.64 32.17 36.98
C LEU A 102 -18.65 30.95 37.89
N ASP A 103 -19.84 30.55 38.30
CA ASP A 103 -20.03 29.29 39.01
C ASP A 103 -19.65 28.10 38.11
N ARG A 104 -19.10 27.06 38.73
CA ARG A 104 -18.53 25.88 38.05
C ARG A 104 -19.58 25.12 37.24
N GLU A 105 -20.82 25.08 37.72
CA GLU A 105 -21.93 24.47 36.97
C GLU A 105 -22.22 25.25 35.69
N ARG A 106 -22.19 26.57 35.77
CA ARG A 106 -22.44 27.44 34.62
C ARG A 106 -21.33 27.35 33.57
N VAL A 107 -20.08 27.19 34.00
CA VAL A 107 -18.94 26.93 33.09
C VAL A 107 -19.14 25.61 32.32
N ARG A 108 -19.59 24.54 33.00
CA ARG A 108 -19.86 23.24 32.35
C ARG A 108 -21.01 23.31 31.35
N GLU A 109 -22.07 24.07 31.65
CA GLU A 109 -23.16 24.29 30.70
C GLU A 109 -22.70 25.03 29.45
N LEU A 110 -21.86 26.07 29.62
CA LEU A 110 -21.27 26.81 28.50
C LEU A 110 -20.36 25.93 27.65
N GLU A 111 -19.53 25.11 28.30
CA GLU A 111 -18.65 24.14 27.62
C GLU A 111 -19.47 23.16 26.76
N ARG A 112 -20.52 22.56 27.30
CA ARG A 112 -21.42 21.65 26.54
C ARG A 112 -22.07 22.35 25.35
N ARG A 113 -22.56 23.58 25.55
CA ARG A 113 -23.18 24.35 24.46
C ARG A 113 -22.18 24.70 23.35
N ASN A 114 -20.96 25.03 23.73
CA ASN A 114 -19.89 25.33 22.79
C ASN A 114 -19.43 24.06 22.05
N TRP A 115 -19.34 22.93 22.74
CA TRP A 115 -19.07 21.62 22.13
C TRP A 115 -20.11 21.27 21.07
N ASP A 116 -21.40 21.36 21.41
CA ASP A 116 -22.49 21.08 20.45
C ASP A 116 -22.47 22.03 19.24
N SER A 117 -22.05 23.28 19.46
CA SER A 117 -21.95 24.26 18.38
C SER A 117 -20.75 24.00 17.46
N THR A 118 -19.60 23.60 18.02
CA THR A 118 -18.43 23.15 17.26
C THR A 118 -18.75 21.89 16.46
N TYR A 119 -19.51 20.95 17.04
CA TYR A 119 -19.94 19.75 16.32
C TYR A 119 -20.83 20.07 15.12
N LYS A 120 -21.76 21.02 15.27
CA LYS A 120 -22.61 21.48 14.16
C LYS A 120 -21.80 22.11 13.03
N GLU A 121 -20.80 22.92 13.36
CA GLU A 121 -19.89 23.51 12.37
C GLU A 121 -19.09 22.44 11.63
N LEU A 122 -18.47 21.52 12.37
CA LEU A 122 -17.75 20.37 11.81
C LEU A 122 -18.63 19.54 10.88
N ARG A 123 -19.90 19.32 11.26
CA ARG A 123 -20.85 18.57 10.44
C ARG A 123 -21.13 19.25 9.11
N GLU A 124 -21.24 20.59 9.08
CA GLU A 124 -21.42 21.33 7.83
C GLU A 124 -20.12 21.31 6.99
N ASP A 125 -18.96 21.43 7.62
CA ASP A 125 -17.66 21.37 6.93
C ASP A 125 -17.40 20.00 6.28
N ILE A 126 -17.77 18.91 6.96
CA ILE A 126 -17.58 17.53 6.47
C ILE A 126 -18.59 17.14 5.39
N LYS A 127 -19.77 17.79 5.30
CA LYS A 127 -20.76 17.51 4.23
C LYS A 127 -20.16 17.65 2.82
N GLY A 128 -19.15 18.51 2.63
CA GLY A 128 -18.45 18.66 1.36
C GLY A 128 -17.46 17.54 1.01
N PHE A 129 -16.98 16.78 2.01
CA PHE A 129 -15.99 15.72 1.80
C PHE A 129 -16.57 14.47 1.13
N GLY A 130 -17.89 14.22 1.15
CA GLY A 130 -18.47 13.00 0.54
C GLY A 130 -18.09 12.74 -0.93
N ASN A 131 -17.65 13.76 -1.68
CA ASN A 131 -17.25 13.66 -3.08
C ASN A 131 -15.74 13.47 -3.34
N TRP A 132 -14.87 13.40 -2.33
CA TRP A 132 -13.41 13.27 -2.58
C TRP A 132 -13.06 11.95 -3.29
N ARG A 133 -13.84 10.89 -3.08
CA ARG A 133 -13.66 9.61 -3.78
C ARG A 133 -13.87 9.73 -5.30
N ARG A 134 -14.79 10.58 -5.76
CA ARG A 134 -14.97 10.87 -7.20
C ARG A 134 -13.75 11.57 -7.79
N LEU A 135 -13.10 12.44 -7.01
CA LEU A 135 -11.89 13.14 -7.45
C LEU A 135 -10.66 12.21 -7.60
N LEU A 136 -10.67 11.03 -6.98
CA LEU A 136 -9.58 10.04 -7.08
C LEU A 136 -9.88 8.90 -8.07
N VAL A 137 -11.16 8.56 -8.29
CA VAL A 137 -11.56 7.49 -9.21
C VAL A 137 -11.59 7.97 -10.68
N ASP A 138 -11.76 9.27 -10.90
CA ASP A 138 -11.70 9.88 -12.23
C ASP A 138 -10.25 10.25 -12.65
N ASP A 139 -9.23 9.78 -11.93
CA ASP A 139 -7.82 9.97 -12.33
C ASP A 139 -7.48 9.00 -13.50
N PRO A 140 -7.19 9.50 -14.71
CA PRO A 140 -6.91 8.67 -15.88
C PRO A 140 -5.71 7.73 -15.70
N LEU A 141 -4.83 8.03 -14.73
CA LEU A 141 -3.63 7.23 -14.44
C LEU A 141 -3.93 5.95 -13.66
N MET A 142 -5.00 5.91 -12.86
CA MET A 142 -5.38 4.70 -12.10
C MET A 142 -6.15 3.68 -12.95
N ASN A 143 -6.92 4.15 -13.94
CA ASN A 143 -7.68 3.27 -14.84
C ASN A 143 -6.83 2.65 -15.95
N GLN A 144 -5.57 3.06 -16.13
CA GLN A 144 -4.65 2.42 -17.09
C GLN A 144 -3.96 1.17 -16.50
N ALA A 145 -3.72 1.15 -15.19
CA ALA A 145 -3.06 0.02 -14.53
C ALA A 145 -3.90 -1.28 -14.57
N ASP A 146 -5.22 -1.16 -14.55
CA ASP A 146 -6.13 -2.31 -14.59
C ASP A 146 -6.41 -2.82 -16.03
N VAL A 147 -6.12 -2.01 -17.07
CA VAL A 147 -6.37 -2.38 -18.47
C VAL A 147 -5.14 -3.06 -19.11
N GLU A 148 -3.93 -2.71 -18.69
CA GLU A 148 -2.70 -3.34 -19.23
C GLU A 148 -2.49 -4.78 -18.72
N GLU A 149 -3.08 -5.19 -17.59
CA GLU A 149 -2.98 -6.58 -17.11
C GLU A 149 -3.86 -7.55 -17.92
N GLU A 150 -5.01 -7.13 -18.47
CA GLU A 150 -5.91 -8.01 -19.23
C GLU A 150 -5.46 -8.27 -20.69
N GLU A 151 -4.77 -7.33 -21.34
CA GLU A 151 -4.29 -7.52 -22.73
C GLU A 151 -3.04 -8.41 -22.88
N SER A 152 -2.38 -8.76 -21.77
CA SER A 152 -1.14 -9.57 -21.79
C SER A 152 -1.37 -11.09 -21.83
N SER A 153 -2.62 -11.56 -21.73
CA SER A 153 -2.95 -12.98 -21.81
C SER A 153 -3.13 -13.43 -23.27
N PRO A 154 -2.33 -14.38 -23.80
CA PRO A 154 -2.53 -14.90 -25.14
C PRO A 154 -3.86 -15.67 -25.23
N PRO A 155 -4.56 -15.63 -26.38
CA PRO A 155 -5.81 -16.38 -26.54
C PRO A 155 -5.53 -17.88 -26.39
N SER A 156 -6.24 -18.53 -25.47
CA SER A 156 -6.20 -19.98 -25.31
C SER A 156 -6.67 -20.64 -26.61
N SER A 157 -5.75 -21.24 -27.35
CA SER A 157 -6.05 -21.98 -28.57
C SER A 157 -6.70 -23.32 -28.19
N LYS A 158 -7.92 -23.55 -28.68
CA LYS A 158 -8.55 -24.88 -28.79
C LYS A 158 -8.52 -25.32 -30.24
#